data_AF-A0A6I4W2P1-F1
#
_entry.id   AF-A0A6I4W2P1-F1
#
_cell.length_a   1.000
_cell.length_b   1.000
_cell.length_c   1.000
_cell.angle_alpha   90.00
_cell.angle_beta   90.00
_cell.angle_gamma   90.00
#
_symmetry.space_group_name_H-M   'P 1'
#
loop_
_entity.id
_entity.type
_entity.pdbx_description
1 polymer ?
#
loop_
_entity_poly.entity_id
_entity_poly.type
_entity_poly.pdbx_seq_one_letter_code
_entity_poly.pdbx_strand_id
1 'polypeptide(L)'
;MTSYTPGETAEKSGFSLDTLRYYEKIGLLSGIARDTAGRRVFTDHDLSWLHMIRCLRETGMPLAEMVRYAELTRGGEGTVADRLELLRDHDRRVEAEIAKLRAQQRQIQWKITLYSGTLEGACSPKRTPPPAETPAKAPAGAQAGAPAGASAGTPAGASAGV
;
A
#
# COMPACT_ATOMS: atom_id res chain seq x y z
N MET A 1 -3.93 -22.80 16.40
CA MET A 1 -3.15 -21.78 15.69
C MET A 1 -2.20 -22.51 14.78
N THR A 2 -2.27 -22.26 13.48
CA THR A 2 -1.33 -22.88 12.54
C THR A 2 -0.06 -22.05 12.56
N SER A 3 1.08 -22.71 12.72
CA SER A 3 2.40 -22.11 12.69
C SER A 3 3.09 -22.44 11.38
N TYR A 4 3.71 -21.46 10.75
CA TYR A 4 4.40 -21.59 9.48
C TYR A 4 5.88 -21.31 9.63
N THR A 5 6.69 -22.11 8.96
CA THR A 5 8.12 -21.85 8.79
C THR A 5 8.33 -20.64 7.86
N PRO A 6 9.53 -20.04 7.87
CA PRO A 6 9.84 -18.95 6.95
C PRO A 6 9.69 -19.36 5.47
N GLY A 7 10.01 -20.61 5.13
CA GLY A 7 9.87 -21.14 3.78
C GLY A 7 8.41 -21.21 3.34
N GLU A 8 7.55 -21.83 4.16
CA GLU A 8 6.10 -21.89 3.89
C GLU A 8 5.48 -20.49 3.83
N THR A 9 5.94 -19.57 4.68
CA THR A 9 5.49 -18.17 4.68
C THR A 9 5.89 -17.46 3.39
N ALA A 10 7.11 -17.67 2.90
CA ALA A 10 7.59 -17.12 1.64
C ALA A 10 6.73 -17.62 0.46
N GLU A 11 6.45 -18.92 0.41
CA GLU A 11 5.60 -19.52 -0.62
C GLU A 11 4.15 -18.98 -0.57
N LYS A 12 3.56 -18.91 0.62
CA LYS A 12 2.16 -18.46 0.79
C LYS A 12 1.97 -16.97 0.57
N SER A 13 2.92 -16.15 1.02
CA SER A 13 2.83 -14.70 0.89
C SER A 13 3.29 -14.20 -0.50
N GLY A 14 4.13 -14.97 -1.18
CA GLY A 14 4.78 -14.57 -2.44
C GLY A 14 5.97 -13.63 -2.26
N PHE A 15 6.47 -13.47 -1.03
CA PHE A 15 7.69 -12.72 -0.74
C PHE A 15 8.88 -13.65 -0.57
N SER A 16 10.08 -13.20 -0.96
CA SER A 16 11.30 -13.95 -0.68
C SER A 16 11.64 -13.91 0.81
N LEU A 17 12.41 -14.89 1.30
CA LEU A 17 12.93 -14.91 2.67
C LEU A 17 13.69 -13.63 3.02
N ASP A 18 14.47 -13.09 2.08
CA ASP A 18 15.21 -11.85 2.26
C ASP A 18 14.27 -10.64 2.41
N THR A 19 13.16 -10.64 1.67
CA THR A 19 12.13 -9.59 1.80
C THR A 19 11.45 -9.66 3.16
N LEU A 20 11.12 -10.86 3.66
CA LEU A 20 10.56 -11.02 5.00
C LEU A 20 11.52 -10.55 6.10
N ARG A 21 12.81 -10.90 5.99
CA ARG A 21 13.86 -10.41 6.90
C ARG A 21 14.02 -8.89 6.83
N TYR A 22 13.97 -8.33 5.62
CA TYR A 22 14.03 -6.90 5.40
C TYR A 22 12.82 -6.19 6.02
N TYR A 23 11.61 -6.73 5.86
CA TYR A 23 10.39 -6.19 6.44
C TYR A 23 10.39 -6.25 7.97
N GLU A 24 10.95 -7.29 8.57
CA GLU A 24 11.21 -7.35 10.02
C GLU A 24 12.18 -6.23 10.44
N LYS A 25 13.27 -6.03 9.68
CA LYS A 25 14.30 -5.03 9.99
C LYS A 25 13.77 -3.59 9.96
N ILE A 26 12.90 -3.25 9.00
CA ILE A 26 12.31 -1.92 8.88
C ILE A 26 11.06 -1.73 9.77
N GLY A 27 10.71 -2.74 10.58
CA GLY A 27 9.58 -2.68 11.50
C GLY A 27 8.21 -2.89 10.85
N LEU A 28 8.15 -3.23 9.56
CA LEU A 28 6.90 -3.53 8.86
C LEU A 28 6.28 -4.86 9.31
N LEU A 29 7.13 -5.80 9.71
CA LEU A 29 6.76 -6.99 10.46
C LEU A 29 7.34 -6.86 11.86
N SER A 30 6.53 -7.08 12.89
CA SER A 30 6.98 -7.02 14.28
C SER A 30 6.30 -8.08 15.12
N GLY A 31 6.97 -8.53 16.18
CA GLY A 31 6.43 -9.57 17.06
C GLY A 31 6.48 -11.00 16.51
N ILE A 32 7.31 -11.28 15.50
CA ILE A 32 7.47 -12.64 14.96
C ILE A 32 8.02 -13.56 16.05
N ALA A 33 7.24 -14.60 16.37
CA ALA A 33 7.60 -15.58 17.37
C ALA A 33 8.85 -16.38 16.97
N ARG A 34 9.55 -16.90 17.96
CA ARG A 34 10.66 -17.84 17.75
C ARG A 34 10.35 -19.16 18.43
N ASP A 35 10.67 -20.27 17.76
CA ASP A 35 10.57 -21.60 18.35
C ASP A 35 11.69 -21.84 19.39
N THR A 36 11.63 -23.00 20.06
CA THR A 36 12.64 -23.43 21.04
C THR A 36 14.04 -23.61 20.44
N ALA A 37 14.14 -23.75 19.11
CA ALA A 37 15.40 -23.82 18.37
C ALA A 37 15.87 -22.44 17.86
N GLY A 38 15.17 -21.35 18.21
CA GLY A 38 15.51 -19.98 17.80
C GLY A 38 15.13 -19.61 16.37
N ARG A 39 14.35 -20.44 15.67
CA ARG A 39 13.87 -20.19 14.30
C ARG A 39 12.60 -19.35 14.33
N ARG A 40 12.42 -18.49 13.33
CA ARG A 40 11.22 -17.66 13.16
C ARG A 40 10.01 -18.54 12.85
N VAL A 41 8.91 -18.25 13.52
CA VAL A 41 7.63 -18.89 13.33
C VAL A 41 6.58 -17.83 13.05
N PHE A 42 5.85 -18.01 11.96
CA PHE A 42 4.77 -17.12 11.54
C PHE A 42 3.44 -17.76 11.87
N THR A 43 2.43 -16.93 12.11
CA THR A 43 1.06 -17.33 12.42
C THR A 43 0.11 -16.98 11.27
N ASP A 44 -1.12 -17.47 11.36
CA ASP A 44 -2.20 -17.07 10.45
C ASP A 44 -2.43 -15.54 10.42
N HIS A 45 -2.20 -14.86 11.56
CA HIS A 45 -2.29 -13.41 11.66
C HIS A 45 -1.18 -12.73 10.85
N ASP A 46 0.05 -13.22 10.94
CA ASP A 46 1.19 -12.70 10.20
C ASP A 46 0.99 -12.88 8.68
N LEU A 47 0.43 -14.01 8.25
CA LEU A 47 0.08 -14.23 6.85
C LEU A 47 -1.00 -13.27 6.35
N SER A 48 -2.04 -13.02 7.16
CA SER A 48 -3.10 -12.08 6.82
C SER A 48 -2.54 -10.65 6.70
N TRP A 49 -1.63 -10.27 7.61
CA TRP A 49 -0.91 -9.01 7.54
C TRP A 49 -0.04 -8.90 6.28
N LEU A 50 0.73 -9.95 5.96
CA LEU A 50 1.54 -9.99 4.74
C LEU A 50 0.71 -9.86 3.46
N HIS A 51 -0.48 -10.46 3.43
CA HIS A 51 -1.41 -10.30 2.31
C HIS A 51 -1.87 -8.84 2.16
N MET A 52 -2.16 -8.17 3.27
CA MET A 52 -2.51 -6.75 3.27
C MET A 52 -1.34 -5.87 2.77
N ILE A 53 -0.12 -6.09 3.28
CA ILE A 53 1.08 -5.38 2.82
C ILE A 53 1.32 -5.60 1.32
N ARG A 54 1.09 -6.81 0.83
CA ARG A 54 1.18 -7.11 -0.61
C ARG A 54 0.19 -6.29 -1.43
N CYS A 55 -1.07 -6.26 -1.02
CA CYS A 55 -2.10 -5.45 -1.68
C CYS A 55 -1.71 -3.96 -1.72
N LEU A 56 -1.26 -3.40 -0.59
CA LEU A 56 -0.81 -2.00 -0.51
C LEU A 56 0.38 -1.73 -1.44
N ARG A 57 1.35 -2.64 -1.50
CA ARG A 57 2.52 -2.52 -2.38
C ARG A 57 2.12 -2.59 -3.86
N GLU A 58 1.28 -3.56 -4.24
CA GLU A 58 0.85 -3.76 -5.63
C GLU A 58 -0.02 -2.60 -6.13
N THR A 59 -0.77 -1.96 -5.23
CA THR A 59 -1.55 -0.74 -5.52
C THR A 59 -0.71 0.54 -5.48
N GLY A 60 0.61 0.44 -5.35
CA GLY A 60 1.54 1.56 -5.49
C GLY A 60 1.73 2.40 -4.22
N MET A 61 1.35 1.90 -3.03
CA MET A 61 1.68 2.59 -1.78
C MET A 61 3.21 2.61 -1.56
N PRO A 62 3.81 3.78 -1.28
CA PRO A 62 5.25 3.84 -1.01
C PRO A 62 5.59 3.14 0.31
N LEU A 63 6.79 2.55 0.38
CA LEU A 63 7.25 1.79 1.54
C LEU A 63 7.21 2.60 2.84
N ALA A 64 7.52 3.89 2.77
CA ALA A 64 7.46 4.79 3.94
C ALA A 64 6.04 4.89 4.53
N GLU A 65 5.00 4.92 3.69
CA GLU A 65 3.61 4.95 4.16
C GLU A 65 3.18 3.59 4.73
N MET A 66 3.64 2.48 4.14
CA MET A 66 3.40 1.15 4.69
C MET A 66 4.04 0.98 6.08
N VAL A 67 5.25 1.50 6.30
CA VAL A 67 5.88 1.52 7.63
C VAL A 67 5.09 2.39 8.59
N ARG A 68 4.63 3.58 8.18
CA ARG A 68 3.74 4.42 8.99
C ARG A 68 2.45 3.68 9.38
N TYR A 69 1.84 2.96 8.45
CA TYR A 69 0.65 2.15 8.72
C TYR A 69 0.92 1.03 9.74
N ALA A 70 2.09 0.40 9.68
CA ALA A 70 2.52 -0.58 10.69
C ALA A 70 2.71 0.05 12.08
N GLU A 71 3.35 1.23 12.16
CA GLU A 71 3.47 1.98 13.42
C GLU A 71 2.10 2.35 14.01
N LEU A 72 1.18 2.86 13.18
CA LEU A 72 -0.16 3.17 13.64
C LEU A 72 -0.88 1.93 14.15
N THR A 73 -0.74 0.78 13.47
CA THR A 73 -1.37 -0.47 13.91
C THR A 73 -0.87 -0.93 15.28
N ARG A 74 0.42 -0.72 15.59
CA ARG A 74 0.98 -0.97 16.91
C ARG A 74 0.43 -0.06 18.01
N GLY A 75 0.02 1.16 17.67
CA GLY A 75 -0.61 2.10 18.59
C GLY A 75 -2.00 1.69 19.11
N GLY A 76 -2.55 0.58 18.62
CA GLY A 76 -3.79 0.01 19.15
C GLY A 76 -5.04 0.84 18.82
N GLU A 77 -6.02 0.88 19.72
CA GLU A 77 -7.32 1.52 19.46
C GLU A 77 -7.23 3.04 19.29
N GLY A 78 -6.26 3.69 19.92
CA GLY A 78 -6.08 5.15 19.86
C GLY A 78 -5.72 5.69 18.48
N THR A 79 -5.26 4.83 17.57
CA THR A 79 -4.80 5.21 16.21
C THR A 79 -5.76 4.74 15.11
N VAL A 80 -6.94 4.21 15.45
CA VAL A 80 -7.90 3.70 14.46
C VAL A 80 -8.30 4.78 13.47
N ALA A 81 -8.51 6.01 13.94
CA ALA A 81 -8.87 7.15 13.09
C ALA A 81 -7.77 7.45 12.05
N ASP A 82 -6.51 7.54 12.50
CA ASP A 82 -5.36 7.80 11.63
C ASP A 82 -5.13 6.68 10.60
N ARG A 83 -5.35 5.42 11.01
CA ARG A 83 -5.28 4.27 10.10
C ARG A 83 -6.35 4.33 9.02
N LEU A 84 -7.57 4.65 9.42
CA LEU A 84 -8.69 4.78 8.50
C LEU A 84 -8.48 5.92 7.51
N GLU A 85 -7.97 7.06 7.98
CA GLU A 85 -7.64 8.18 7.10
C GLU A 85 -6.55 7.82 6.10
N LEU A 86 -5.45 7.20 6.54
CA LEU A 86 -4.38 6.73 5.65
C LEU A 86 -4.91 5.80 4.56
N LEU A 87 -5.76 4.83 4.92
CA LEU A 87 -6.34 3.90 3.95
C LEU A 87 -7.33 4.59 2.99
N ARG A 88 -8.14 5.53 3.47
CA ARG A 88 -9.04 6.32 2.62
C ARG A 88 -8.28 7.19 1.63
N ASP A 89 -7.18 7.78 2.04
CA ASP A 89 -6.32 8.57 1.17
C ASP A 89 -5.71 7.71 0.08
N HIS A 90 -5.26 6.51 0.45
CA HIS A 90 -4.75 5.55 -0.51
C HIS A 90 -5.84 5.06 -1.48
N ASP A 91 -7.02 4.72 -0.97
CA ASP A 91 -8.16 4.30 -1.79
C ASP A 91 -8.51 5.34 -2.87
N ARG A 92 -8.51 6.64 -2.51
CA ARG A 92 -8.70 7.72 -3.49
C ARG A 92 -7.62 7.76 -4.57
N ARG A 93 -6.35 7.46 -4.22
CA ARG A 93 -5.25 7.38 -5.19
C ARG A 93 -5.42 6.17 -6.12
N VAL A 94 -5.86 5.03 -5.58
CA VAL A 94 -6.15 3.83 -6.38
C VAL A 94 -7.29 4.08 -7.36
N GLU A 95 -8.38 4.71 -6.93
CA GLU A 95 -9.50 5.02 -7.82
C GLU A 95 -9.07 5.98 -8.94
N ALA A 96 -8.22 6.97 -8.64
CA ALA A 96 -7.66 7.85 -9.66
C ALA A 96 -6.80 7.10 -10.69
N GLU A 97 -5.99 6.13 -10.25
CA GLU A 97 -5.19 5.31 -11.17
C GLU A 97 -6.09 4.37 -11.99
N ILE A 98 -7.14 3.78 -11.41
CA ILE A 98 -8.14 2.99 -12.14
C ILE A 98 -8.81 3.82 -13.24
N ALA A 99 -9.24 5.05 -12.92
CA ALA A 99 -9.88 5.94 -13.88
C ALA A 99 -8.94 6.27 -15.05
N LYS A 100 -7.67 6.53 -14.75
CA LYS A 100 -6.61 6.79 -15.75
C LYS A 100 -6.36 5.56 -16.63
N LEU A 101 -6.18 4.38 -16.04
CA LEU A 101 -5.96 3.13 -16.78
C LEU A 101 -7.16 2.79 -17.67
N ARG A 102 -8.39 2.99 -17.19
CA ARG A 102 -9.60 2.83 -17.99
C ARG A 102 -9.64 3.80 -19.18
N ALA A 103 -9.23 5.06 -19.00
CA ALA A 103 -9.17 6.03 -20.10
C ALA A 103 -8.15 5.60 -21.17
N GLN A 104 -6.97 5.14 -20.75
CA GLN A 104 -5.95 4.62 -21.66
C GLN A 104 -6.44 3.34 -22.38
N GLN A 105 -7.12 2.44 -21.66
CA GLN A 105 -7.69 1.23 -22.24
C GLN A 105 -8.72 1.55 -23.34
N ARG A 106 -9.56 2.57 -23.16
CA ARG A 106 -10.52 3.02 -24.21
C ARG A 106 -9.82 3.39 -25.51
N GLN A 107 -8.67 4.06 -25.43
CA GLN A 107 -7.88 4.41 -26.61
C GLN A 107 -7.31 3.18 -27.32
N ILE A 108 -6.84 2.19 -26.55
CA ILE A 108 -6.35 0.92 -27.09
C ILE A 108 -7.49 0.14 -27.75
N GLN A 109 -8.65 0.04 -27.10
CA GLN A 109 -9.83 -0.61 -27.65
C GLN A 109 -10.30 0.03 -28.95
N TRP A 110 -10.31 1.36 -29.03
CA TRP A 110 -10.62 2.06 -30.27
C TRP A 110 -9.68 1.65 -31.43
N LYS A 111 -8.36 1.56 -31.16
CA LYS A 111 -7.40 1.08 -32.17
C LYS A 111 -7.64 -0.37 -32.57
N ILE A 112 -7.97 -1.24 -31.61
CA ILE A 112 -8.31 -2.64 -31.89
C ILE A 112 -9.51 -2.68 -32.85
N THR A 113 -10.60 -1.98 -32.54
CA THR A 113 -11.79 -1.91 -33.40
C THR A 113 -11.47 -1.39 -34.81
N LEU A 114 -10.64 -0.35 -34.92
CA LEU A 114 -10.22 0.21 -36.20
C LEU A 114 -9.53 -0.82 -37.09
N TYR A 115 -8.59 -1.60 -36.51
CA TYR A 115 -7.82 -2.58 -37.25
C TYR A 115 -8.63 -3.85 -37.55
N SER A 116 -9.45 -4.32 -36.61
CA SER A 116 -10.36 -5.44 -36.85
C SER A 116 -11.31 -5.17 -38.03
N GLY A 117 -11.92 -3.98 -38.09
CA GLY A 117 -12.79 -3.61 -39.22
C GLY A 117 -12.06 -3.51 -40.57
N THR A 118 -10.76 -3.18 -40.54
CA THR A 118 -9.92 -3.14 -41.75
C THR A 118 -9.60 -4.55 -42.25
N LEU A 119 -9.37 -5.50 -41.35
CA LEU A 119 -9.13 -6.92 -41.69
C LEU A 119 -10.39 -7.62 -42.22
N GLU A 120 -11.56 -7.24 -41.71
CA GLU A 120 -12.86 -7.81 -42.11
C GLU A 120 -13.41 -7.23 -43.43
N GLY A 121 -12.68 -6.32 -44.09
CA GLY A 121 -13.06 -5.74 -45.37
C GLY A 121 -14.25 -4.77 -45.32
N ALA A 122 -14.64 -4.31 -44.12
CA ALA A 122 -15.72 -3.35 -43.95
C ALA A 122 -15.26 -1.91 -44.27
N CYS A 123 -16.06 -1.21 -45.07
CA CYS A 123 -15.80 0.14 -45.59
C CYS A 123 -15.64 1.21 -44.48
N SER A 124 -14.54 1.97 -44.55
CA SER A 124 -14.18 3.20 -43.82
C SER A 124 -14.69 3.35 -42.37
N PRO A 125 -13.92 2.89 -41.36
CA PRO A 125 -14.23 3.22 -39.98
C PRO A 125 -14.01 4.71 -39.71
N LYS A 126 -14.88 5.33 -38.90
CA LYS A 126 -14.72 6.72 -38.46
C LYS A 126 -13.36 6.87 -37.78
N ARG A 127 -12.45 7.61 -38.44
CA ARG A 127 -11.07 7.90 -38.02
C ARG A 127 -10.96 8.74 -36.75
N THR A 128 -12.10 9.16 -36.18
CA THR A 128 -12.11 10.05 -35.03
C THR A 128 -11.86 9.23 -33.77
N PRO A 129 -10.76 9.49 -33.05
CA PRO A 129 -10.53 8.87 -31.75
C PRO A 129 -11.68 9.25 -30.79
N PRO A 130 -11.98 8.42 -29.78
CA PRO A 130 -12.85 8.84 -28.69
C PRO A 130 -12.32 10.19 -28.15
N PRO A 131 -13.19 11.13 -27.76
CA PRO A 131 -12.75 12.40 -27.21
C PRO A 131 -11.74 12.09 -26.11
N ALA A 132 -10.58 12.74 -26.18
CA ALA A 132 -9.61 12.72 -25.10
C ALA A 132 -10.27 13.43 -23.93
N GLU A 133 -11.05 12.68 -23.14
CA GLU A 133 -11.42 13.08 -21.80
C GLU A 133 -10.09 13.25 -21.08
N THR A 134 -9.63 14.50 -21.03
CA THR A 134 -8.45 14.89 -20.29
C THR A 134 -8.70 14.35 -18.89
N PRO A 135 -7.81 13.50 -18.34
CA PRO A 135 -8.01 13.02 -16.98
C PRO A 135 -8.20 14.26 -16.12
N ALA A 136 -9.33 14.31 -15.41
CA ALA A 136 -9.62 15.35 -14.44
C ALA A 136 -8.35 15.57 -13.64
N LYS A 137 -7.80 16.78 -13.76
CA LYS A 137 -6.56 17.28 -13.15
C LYS A 137 -6.25 16.49 -11.88
N ALA A 138 -5.20 15.68 -11.93
CA ALA A 138 -4.65 15.05 -10.74
C ALA A 138 -4.55 16.11 -9.63
N PRO A 139 -4.94 15.83 -8.38
CA PRO A 139 -4.76 16.80 -7.32
C PRO A 139 -3.26 17.13 -7.25
N ALA A 140 -2.95 18.37 -7.61
CA ALA A 140 -1.66 18.97 -7.37
C ALA A 140 -1.55 19.20 -5.85
N GLY A 141 -0.63 18.48 -5.20
CA GLY A 141 -0.35 18.56 -3.76
C GLY A 141 -0.74 17.24 -3.07
N ALA A 142 0.10 16.60 -2.26
CA ALA A 142 0.97 17.21 -1.27
C ALA A 142 2.43 16.75 -1.39
N GLN A 143 3.30 17.74 -1.24
CA GLN A 143 4.72 17.59 -1.02
C GLN A 143 5.00 16.92 0.33
N ALA A 144 6.19 16.33 0.41
CA ALA A 144 6.94 16.01 1.61
C ALA A 144 6.50 16.77 2.88
N GLY A 145 5.86 16.05 3.81
CA GLY A 145 5.77 16.46 5.21
C GLY A 145 7.03 16.01 5.95
N ALA A 146 8.02 16.89 6.04
CA ALA A 146 9.01 16.82 7.10
C ALA A 146 8.33 17.02 8.47
N PRO A 147 8.69 16.29 9.54
CA PRO A 147 8.18 16.61 10.86
C PRO A 147 8.89 17.87 11.39
N ALA A 148 8.14 18.95 11.53
CA ALA A 148 8.53 20.15 12.25
C ALA A 148 7.96 20.12 13.69
N GLY A 149 8.81 20.46 14.67
CA GLY A 149 8.44 20.93 16.01
C GLY A 149 8.01 19.83 16.99
N ALA A 150 8.82 19.42 17.96
CA ALA A 150 9.16 20.18 19.16
C ALA A 150 7.93 20.80 19.84
N SER A 151 7.42 20.12 20.88
CA SER A 151 6.85 20.80 22.04
C SER A 151 7.51 20.27 23.30
N ALA A 152 8.15 21.21 23.99
CA ALA A 152 8.65 21.10 25.34
C ALA A 152 7.53 21.49 26.33
N GLY A 153 7.66 21.04 27.58
CA GLY A 153 6.85 21.44 28.74
C GLY A 153 6.21 20.23 29.41
N THR A 154 6.54 19.81 30.63
CA THR A 154 6.95 20.57 31.82
C THR A 154 7.57 19.60 32.86
N PRO A 155 8.57 20.00 33.67
CA PRO A 155 9.02 19.21 34.80
C PRO A 155 8.12 19.45 36.02
N ALA A 156 7.54 18.38 36.57
CA ALA A 156 6.80 18.45 37.83
C ALA A 156 7.77 18.33 39.02
N GLY A 157 7.98 19.46 39.69
CA GLY A 157 7.88 19.58 41.14
C GLY A 157 8.93 18.89 42.01
N ALA A 158 9.96 19.64 42.38
CA ALA A 158 10.64 19.49 43.65
C ALA A 158 9.66 19.78 44.81
N SER A 159 9.61 18.91 45.82
CA SER A 159 9.04 19.23 47.13
C SER A 159 10.15 19.19 48.18
N ALA A 160 10.40 20.37 48.76
CA ALA A 160 11.16 20.56 49.99
C ALA A 160 10.18 20.75 51.16
N GLY A 161 10.64 20.38 52.38
CA GLY A 161 9.96 20.56 53.67
C GLY A 161 9.27 19.27 54.12
N VAL A 162 9.61 18.66 55.27
CA VAL A 162 10.05 19.19 56.57
C VAL A 162 11.17 18.32 57.15
#